data_AF-A0A7Y6M339-F1
#
_entry.id   AF-A0A7Y6M339-F1
#
_cell.length_a   1.000
_cell.length_b   1.000
_cell.length_c   1.000
_cell.angle_alpha   90.00
_cell.angle_beta   90.00
_cell.angle_gamma   90.00
#
_symmetry.space_group_name_H-M   'P 1'
#
loop_
_entity.id
_entity.type
_entity.pdbx_description
1 polymer ?
#
loop_
_entity_poly.entity_id
_entity_poly.type
_entity_poly.pdbx_seq_one_letter_code
_entity_poly.pdbx_strand_id
1 'polypeptide(L)'
;MPTYLYLGGMSGVSSSMAVMARLTGNPRLARSARLAAAVGASAGAALLAAELGRPERFLNMLRVFKPTSPMSVGSWILAAQSGLSAAAASADLAELLPAAKDMALLATAGDAALLATGLTGPLTATYTAVLIADTAVPAWHEAYRELPFLFAGSAMAAAGAVAMLATPRAQAGPARAVAALGAALETAAGTVMERRLGMVGRPYREGRAGRLMGTARLLTAGGGLLAAVAGRSRVLTALSGLALTAGSLCTRFGVLEAGRASAADPAYTIVPQRERLDAAP
;
A
#
# COMPACT_ATOMS: atom_id res chain seq x y z
N MET A 1 -4.21 -12.10 -7.36
CA MET A 1 -3.67 -12.34 -5.99
C MET A 1 -3.38 -10.98 -5.35
N PRO A 2 -4.05 -10.56 -4.24
CA PRO A 2 -3.92 -9.22 -3.64
C PRO A 2 -2.51 -8.83 -3.17
N THR A 3 -1.53 -9.72 -3.27
CA THR A 3 -0.13 -9.46 -3.00
C THR A 3 0.40 -8.26 -3.77
N TYR A 4 -0.03 -8.03 -5.01
CA TYR A 4 0.39 -6.82 -5.75
C TYR A 4 -0.17 -5.53 -5.13
N LEU A 5 -1.35 -5.57 -4.48
CA LEU A 5 -1.93 -4.42 -3.76
C LEU A 5 -1.08 -4.07 -2.53
N TYR A 6 -0.64 -5.10 -1.80
CA TYR A 6 0.29 -4.96 -0.69
C TYR A 6 1.63 -4.36 -1.17
N LEU A 7 2.24 -4.96 -2.20
CA LEU A 7 3.54 -4.54 -2.71
C LEU A 7 3.52 -3.12 -3.28
N GLY A 8 2.48 -2.77 -4.04
CA GLY A 8 2.29 -1.41 -4.56
C GLY A 8 2.13 -0.39 -3.44
N GLY A 9 1.30 -0.70 -2.43
CA GLY A 9 1.10 0.17 -1.28
C GLY A 9 2.38 0.39 -0.48
N MET A 10 3.03 -0.69 -0.08
CA MET A 10 4.32 -0.69 0.62
C MET A 10 5.39 0.06 -0.19
N SER A 11 5.45 -0.15 -1.51
CA SER A 11 6.39 0.56 -2.39
C SER A 11 6.17 2.07 -2.35
N GLY A 12 4.91 2.51 -2.51
CA GLY A 12 4.56 3.91 -2.52
C GLY A 12 4.97 4.65 -1.24
N VAL A 13 4.65 4.09 -0.08
CA VAL A 13 5.06 4.71 1.20
C VAL A 13 6.58 4.59 1.42
N SER A 14 7.21 3.51 0.98
CA SER A 14 8.67 3.37 1.06
C SER A 14 9.39 4.45 0.24
N SER A 15 8.86 4.84 -0.93
CA SER A 15 9.36 5.97 -1.71
C SER A 15 9.28 7.29 -0.95
N SER A 16 8.11 7.61 -0.39
CA SER A 16 7.94 8.84 0.41
C SER A 16 8.87 8.85 1.63
N MET A 17 9.01 7.72 2.30
CA MET A 17 9.92 7.56 3.44
C MET A 17 11.39 7.70 3.02
N ALA A 18 11.77 7.20 1.84
CA ALA A 18 13.13 7.33 1.32
C ALA A 18 13.49 8.79 1.04
N VAL A 19 12.55 9.55 0.43
CA VAL A 19 12.70 10.99 0.21
C VAL A 19 12.86 11.73 1.53
N MET A 20 11.95 11.50 2.48
CA MET A 20 12.01 12.18 3.78
C MET A 20 13.26 11.80 4.58
N ALA A 21 13.69 10.54 4.54
CA ALA A 21 14.92 10.09 5.19
C ALA A 21 16.17 10.76 4.58
N ARG A 22 16.19 10.98 3.26
CA ARG A 22 17.27 11.72 2.60
C ARG A 22 17.28 13.19 3.03
N LEU A 23 16.12 13.85 3.01
CA LEU A 23 15.99 15.27 3.41
C LEU A 23 16.34 15.51 4.89
N THR A 24 16.13 14.51 5.75
CA THR A 24 16.43 14.58 7.19
C THR A 24 17.81 14.04 7.56
N GLY A 25 18.66 13.69 6.57
CA GLY A 25 20.03 13.25 6.83
C GLY A 25 20.16 11.83 7.42
N ASN A 26 19.21 10.93 7.13
CA ASN A 26 19.25 9.52 7.54
C ASN A 26 19.53 8.60 6.33
N PRO A 27 20.81 8.49 5.89
CA PRO A 27 21.16 7.83 4.63
C PRO A 27 20.92 6.31 4.65
N ARG A 28 21.05 5.64 5.81
CA ARG A 28 20.78 4.20 5.90
C ARG A 28 19.30 3.91 5.72
N LEU A 29 18.43 4.69 6.37
CA LEU A 29 16.99 4.56 6.18
C LEU A 29 16.58 4.91 4.75
N ALA A 30 17.14 5.98 4.18
CA ALA A 30 16.88 6.38 2.81
C ALA A 30 17.20 5.24 1.83
N ARG A 31 18.36 4.60 1.97
CA ARG A 31 18.76 3.44 1.17
C ARG A 31 17.83 2.25 1.35
N SER A 32 17.56 1.83 2.59
CA SER A 32 16.68 0.69 2.87
C SER A 32 15.27 0.91 2.30
N ALA A 33 14.70 2.10 2.49
CA ALA A 33 13.37 2.47 2.01
C ALA A 33 13.32 2.57 0.47
N ARG A 34 14.36 3.13 -0.16
CA ARG A 34 14.47 3.20 -1.62
C ARG A 34 14.53 1.80 -2.24
N LEU A 35 15.34 0.91 -1.69
CA LEU A 35 15.44 -0.47 -2.16
C LEU A 35 14.11 -1.23 -1.95
N ALA A 36 13.46 -1.05 -0.80
CA ALA A 36 12.13 -1.62 -0.55
C ALA A 36 11.09 -1.09 -1.55
N ALA A 37 11.16 0.19 -1.90
CA ALA A 37 10.29 0.80 -2.90
C ALA A 37 10.49 0.19 -4.29
N ALA A 38 11.75 0.06 -4.74
CA ALA A 38 12.08 -0.53 -6.03
C ALA A 38 11.67 -2.00 -6.10
N VAL A 39 12.03 -2.81 -5.09
CA VAL A 39 11.66 -4.23 -5.03
C VAL A 39 10.14 -4.39 -5.00
N GLY A 40 9.44 -3.60 -4.18
CA GLY A 40 7.99 -3.63 -4.10
C GLY A 40 7.31 -3.25 -5.41
N ALA A 41 7.78 -2.19 -6.08
CA ALA A 41 7.22 -1.76 -7.36
C ALA A 41 7.44 -2.81 -8.45
N SER A 42 8.67 -3.31 -8.59
CA SER A 42 9.01 -4.32 -9.61
C SER A 42 8.29 -5.65 -9.38
N ALA A 43 8.29 -6.16 -8.15
CA ALA A 43 7.58 -7.41 -7.82
C ALA A 43 6.06 -7.24 -7.95
N GLY A 44 5.51 -6.10 -7.54
CA GLY A 44 4.09 -5.77 -7.73
C GLY A 44 3.70 -5.71 -9.20
N ALA A 45 4.50 -5.05 -10.04
CA ALA A 45 4.28 -4.96 -11.49
C ALA A 45 4.38 -6.34 -12.16
N ALA A 46 5.36 -7.17 -11.78
CA ALA A 46 5.51 -8.52 -12.32
C ALA A 46 4.31 -9.42 -11.96
N LEU A 47 3.85 -9.38 -10.70
CA LEU A 47 2.65 -10.12 -10.28
C LEU A 47 1.39 -9.63 -10.99
N LEU A 48 1.26 -8.32 -11.19
CA LEU A 48 0.15 -7.75 -11.95
C LEU A 48 0.18 -8.23 -13.40
N ALA A 49 1.34 -8.18 -14.07
CA ALA A 49 1.49 -8.65 -15.43
C ALA A 49 1.16 -10.14 -15.59
N ALA A 50 1.60 -10.96 -14.62
CA ALA A 50 1.27 -12.39 -14.58
C ALA A 50 -0.25 -12.61 -14.42
N GLU A 51 -0.93 -11.79 -13.62
CA GLU A 51 -2.39 -11.87 -13.41
C GLU A 51 -3.17 -11.40 -14.65
N LEU A 52 -2.64 -10.46 -15.45
CA LEU A 52 -3.26 -10.02 -16.70
C LEU A 52 -3.21 -11.10 -17.80
N GLY A 53 -2.32 -12.09 -17.69
CA GLY A 53 -2.13 -13.20 -18.63
C GLY A 53 -1.54 -12.83 -20.00
N ARG A 54 -1.57 -11.55 -20.38
CA ARG A 54 -0.94 -10.99 -21.59
C ARG A 54 -0.32 -9.61 -21.29
N PRO A 55 1.02 -9.50 -21.18
CA PRO A 55 1.69 -8.28 -20.74
C PRO A 55 1.49 -7.10 -21.72
N GLU A 56 1.23 -7.37 -23.01
CA GLU A 56 0.97 -6.34 -24.01
C GLU A 56 -0.29 -5.52 -23.68
N ARG A 57 -1.23 -6.08 -22.90
CA ARG A 57 -2.42 -5.35 -22.43
C ARG A 57 -2.04 -4.16 -21.56
N PHE A 58 -1.00 -4.28 -20.73
CA PHE A 58 -0.54 -3.16 -19.91
C PHE A 58 -0.01 -2.02 -20.78
N LEU A 59 0.78 -2.34 -21.81
CA LEU A 59 1.30 -1.33 -22.76
C LEU A 59 0.16 -0.65 -23.52
N ASN A 60 -0.89 -1.38 -23.87
CA ASN A 60 -2.07 -0.81 -24.52
C ASN A 60 -2.82 0.19 -23.60
N MET A 61 -2.79 -0.02 -22.27
CA MET A 61 -3.40 0.90 -21.30
C MET A 61 -2.63 2.22 -21.18
N LEU A 62 -1.34 2.24 -21.51
CA LEU A 62 -0.49 3.44 -21.51
C LEU A 62 -0.59 4.27 -22.81
N ARG A 63 -1.46 3.90 -23.76
CA ARG A 63 -1.62 4.67 -25.00
C ARG A 63 -2.49 5.92 -24.84
N VAL A 64 -3.44 5.88 -23.90
CA VAL A 64 -4.40 6.96 -23.69
C VAL A 64 -4.44 7.31 -22.21
N PHE A 65 -4.34 8.59 -21.90
CA PHE A 65 -4.59 9.10 -20.55
C PHE A 65 -6.06 9.54 -20.44
N LYS A 66 -6.84 8.82 -19.63
CA LYS A 66 -8.26 9.11 -19.38
C LYS A 66 -8.48 9.44 -17.90
N PRO A 67 -8.50 10.74 -17.52
CA PRO A 67 -8.63 11.18 -16.13
C PRO A 67 -9.88 10.66 -15.40
N THR A 68 -10.96 10.41 -16.14
CA THR A 68 -12.23 9.90 -15.61
C THR A 68 -12.24 8.40 -15.35
N SER A 69 -11.15 7.68 -15.67
CA SER A 69 -11.03 6.24 -15.44
C SER A 69 -9.92 5.96 -14.42
N PRO A 70 -10.25 5.51 -13.21
CA PRO A 70 -9.25 5.13 -12.21
C PRO A 70 -8.28 4.06 -12.71
N MET A 71 -8.72 3.18 -13.61
CA MET A 71 -7.87 2.18 -14.24
C MET A 71 -6.79 2.81 -15.13
N SER A 72 -7.14 3.79 -15.97
CA SER A 72 -6.15 4.51 -16.82
C SER A 72 -5.17 5.29 -15.95
N VAL A 73 -5.67 6.09 -15.00
CA VAL A 73 -4.84 6.85 -14.05
C VAL A 73 -3.92 5.92 -13.26
N GLY A 74 -4.44 4.78 -12.79
CA GLY A 74 -3.68 3.76 -12.08
C GLY A 74 -2.54 3.16 -12.87
N SER A 75 -2.74 2.83 -14.15
CA SER A 75 -1.66 2.33 -15.03
C SER A 75 -0.53 3.34 -15.18
N TRP A 76 -0.84 4.63 -15.34
CA TRP A 76 0.15 5.70 -15.42
C TRP A 76 0.89 5.91 -14.09
N ILE A 77 0.18 5.88 -12.96
CA ILE A 77 0.79 5.94 -11.61
C ILE A 77 1.76 4.78 -11.42
N LEU A 78 1.34 3.54 -11.74
CA LEU A 78 2.19 2.35 -11.61
C LEU A 78 3.42 2.41 -12.50
N ALA A 79 3.27 2.84 -13.76
CA ALA A 79 4.38 2.97 -14.69
C ALA A 79 5.39 4.02 -14.20
N ALA A 80 4.91 5.19 -13.79
CA ALA A 80 5.74 6.25 -13.24
C ALA A 80 6.45 5.80 -11.97
N GLN A 81 5.72 5.22 -11.00
CA GLN A 81 6.28 4.74 -9.75
C GLN A 81 7.34 3.65 -9.97
N SER A 82 7.07 2.68 -10.85
CA SER A 82 7.99 1.57 -11.14
C SER A 82 9.26 2.07 -11.83
N GLY A 83 9.11 2.93 -12.84
CA GLY A 83 10.25 3.53 -13.55
C GLY A 83 11.10 4.42 -12.65
N LEU A 84 10.48 5.32 -11.90
CA LEU A 84 11.18 6.23 -10.99
C LEU A 84 11.85 5.49 -9.84
N SER A 85 11.20 4.48 -9.25
CA SER A 85 11.81 3.70 -8.15
C SER A 85 12.98 2.85 -8.63
N ALA A 86 12.89 2.26 -9.82
CA ALA A 86 14.00 1.54 -10.44
C ALA A 86 15.18 2.48 -10.76
N ALA A 87 14.90 3.65 -11.35
CA ALA A 87 15.91 4.67 -11.63
C ALA A 87 16.54 5.25 -10.35
N ALA A 88 15.76 5.42 -9.28
CA ALA A 88 16.30 5.84 -8.00
C ALA A 88 17.27 4.79 -7.44
N ALA A 89 16.92 3.50 -7.52
CA ALA A 89 17.75 2.40 -7.01
C ALA A 89 18.99 2.12 -7.87
N SER A 90 19.01 2.50 -9.15
CA SER A 90 20.18 2.28 -10.02
C SER A 90 21.41 3.09 -9.59
N ALA A 91 21.22 4.21 -8.89
CA ALA A 91 22.32 4.97 -8.29
C ALA A 91 23.13 4.14 -7.28
N ASP A 92 22.47 3.27 -6.50
CA ASP A 92 23.15 2.37 -5.57
C ASP A 92 23.87 1.21 -6.29
N LEU A 93 23.44 0.88 -7.51
CA LEU A 93 24.08 -0.13 -8.36
C LEU A 93 25.37 0.41 -9.01
N ALA A 94 25.41 1.72 -9.31
CA ALA A 94 26.59 2.39 -9.84
C ALA A 94 27.77 2.38 -8.84
N GLU A 95 27.50 2.38 -7.53
CA GLU A 95 28.55 2.25 -6.51
C GLU A 95 29.27 0.89 -6.54
N LEU A 96 28.58 -0.16 -7.00
CA LEU A 96 29.10 -1.53 -7.11
C LEU A 96 29.92 -1.77 -8.37
N LEU A 97 29.78 -0.91 -9.39
CA LEU A 97 30.48 -1.03 -10.67
C LEU A 97 31.59 0.05 -10.75
N PRO A 98 32.88 -0.32 -10.70
CA PRO A 98 33.99 0.64 -10.76
C PRO A 98 33.94 1.57 -11.97
N ALA A 99 33.44 1.09 -13.12
CA ALA A 99 33.29 1.85 -14.36
C ALA A 99 32.12 2.85 -14.36
N ALA A 100 31.16 2.72 -13.44
CA ALA A 100 29.99 3.61 -13.35
C ALA A 100 30.21 4.77 -12.36
N LYS A 101 31.30 4.74 -11.57
CA LYS A 101 31.63 5.78 -10.58
C LYS A 101 31.88 7.15 -11.20
N ASP A 102 32.33 7.19 -12.46
CA ASP A 102 32.59 8.44 -13.19
C ASP A 102 31.33 9.02 -13.87
N MET A 103 30.19 8.33 -13.82
CA MET A 103 28.94 8.79 -14.42
C MET A 103 28.14 9.67 -13.44
N ALA A 104 28.63 10.88 -13.18
CA ALA A 104 27.92 11.88 -12.36
C ALA A 104 26.46 12.14 -12.83
N LEU A 105 26.20 11.96 -14.13
CA LEU A 105 24.86 12.01 -14.73
C LEU A 105 23.92 10.92 -14.19
N LEU A 106 24.40 9.71 -13.91
CA LEU A 106 23.59 8.61 -13.36
C LEU A 106 23.22 8.87 -11.89
N ALA A 107 24.17 9.38 -11.10
CA ALA A 107 23.92 9.74 -9.71
C ALA A 107 22.89 10.88 -9.59
N THR A 108 23.05 11.94 -10.38
CA THR A 108 22.11 13.07 -10.41
C THR A 108 20.72 12.67 -10.91
N ALA A 109 20.64 11.83 -11.96
CA ALA A 109 19.38 11.29 -12.44
C ALA A 109 18.68 10.41 -11.40
N GLY A 110 19.41 9.54 -10.69
CA GLY A 110 18.85 8.69 -9.63
C GLY A 110 18.33 9.50 -8.45
N ASP A 111 19.03 10.56 -8.05
CA ASP A 111 18.59 11.46 -7.00
C ASP A 111 17.35 12.28 -7.39
N ALA A 112 17.29 12.76 -8.63
CA ALA A 112 16.09 13.42 -9.16
C ALA A 112 14.90 12.45 -9.23
N ALA A 113 15.14 11.22 -9.69
CA ALA A 113 14.13 10.18 -9.72
C ALA A 113 13.61 9.85 -8.32
N LEU A 114 14.49 9.74 -7.32
CA LEU A 114 14.09 9.56 -5.93
C LEU A 114 13.17 10.69 -5.46
N LEU A 115 13.54 11.95 -5.68
CA LEU A 115 12.68 13.08 -5.29
C LEU A 115 11.32 13.03 -5.98
N ALA A 116 11.28 12.67 -7.27
CA ALA A 116 10.03 12.50 -8.01
C ALA A 116 9.16 11.36 -7.44
N THR A 117 9.76 10.29 -6.89
CA THR A 117 8.98 9.25 -6.19
C THR A 117 8.25 9.75 -4.95
N GLY A 118 8.65 10.92 -4.40
CA GLY A 118 7.91 11.58 -3.32
C GLY A 118 6.49 11.97 -3.71
N LEU A 119 6.25 12.24 -5.00
CA LEU A 119 4.94 12.56 -5.55
C LEU A 119 4.15 11.31 -5.94
N THR A 120 4.78 10.35 -6.62
CA THR A 120 4.10 9.12 -7.06
C THR A 120 3.86 8.12 -5.93
N GLY A 121 4.62 8.23 -4.83
CA GLY A 121 4.51 7.34 -3.67
C GLY A 121 3.14 7.37 -2.99
N PRO A 122 2.64 8.53 -2.53
CA PRO A 122 1.32 8.65 -1.91
C PRO A 122 0.18 8.27 -2.85
N LEU A 123 0.31 8.60 -4.14
CA LEU A 123 -0.64 8.20 -5.18
C LEU A 123 -0.69 6.67 -5.30
N THR A 124 0.47 6.01 -5.39
CA THR A 124 0.56 4.54 -5.46
C THR A 124 -0.03 3.87 -4.21
N ALA A 125 0.20 4.46 -3.03
CA ALA A 125 -0.28 3.95 -1.76
C ALA A 125 -1.82 3.91 -1.65
N THR A 126 -2.52 4.82 -2.33
CA THR A 126 -3.96 5.06 -2.16
C THR A 126 -4.80 4.73 -3.39
N TYR A 127 -4.28 4.88 -4.62
CA TYR A 127 -5.10 4.77 -5.83
C TYR A 127 -5.76 3.39 -5.98
N THR A 128 -5.11 2.32 -5.49
CA THR A 128 -5.68 0.97 -5.54
C THR A 128 -6.98 0.86 -4.76
N ALA A 129 -7.14 1.64 -3.68
CA ALA A 129 -8.40 1.71 -2.93
C ALA A 129 -9.49 2.38 -3.76
N VAL A 130 -9.15 3.47 -4.46
CA VAL A 130 -10.06 4.19 -5.36
C VAL A 130 -10.50 3.27 -6.49
N LEU A 131 -9.56 2.53 -7.09
CA LEU A 131 -9.85 1.55 -8.14
C LEU A 131 -10.82 0.46 -7.67
N ILE A 132 -10.67 -0.01 -6.43
CA ILE A 132 -11.54 -1.03 -5.84
C ILE A 132 -12.91 -0.45 -5.49
N ALA A 133 -12.99 0.81 -5.04
CA ALA A 133 -14.25 1.46 -4.68
C ALA A 133 -15.06 1.94 -5.88
N ASP A 134 -14.42 2.23 -7.02
CA ASP A 134 -15.06 2.68 -8.26
C ASP A 134 -15.67 1.49 -9.04
N THR A 135 -16.71 0.89 -8.46
CA THR A 135 -17.39 -0.29 -9.00
C THR A 135 -18.79 -0.43 -8.42
N ALA A 136 -19.58 -1.35 -8.96
CA ALA A 136 -20.93 -1.65 -8.50
C ALA A 136 -20.98 -2.65 -7.33
N VAL A 137 -19.83 -3.17 -6.87
CA VAL A 137 -19.77 -4.12 -5.74
C VAL A 137 -20.11 -3.39 -4.44
N PRO A 138 -21.22 -3.76 -3.74
CA PRO A 138 -21.77 -2.94 -2.66
C PRO A 138 -20.78 -2.68 -1.52
N ALA A 139 -20.09 -3.72 -1.03
CA ALA A 139 -19.15 -3.57 0.09
C ALA A 139 -17.98 -2.63 -0.23
N TRP A 140 -17.52 -2.58 -1.48
CA TRP A 140 -16.44 -1.69 -1.88
C TRP A 140 -16.93 -0.27 -2.17
N HIS A 141 -18.04 -0.16 -2.91
CA HIS A 141 -18.58 1.13 -3.31
C HIS A 141 -19.04 1.95 -2.12
N GLU A 142 -19.78 1.36 -1.19
CA GLU A 142 -20.27 2.07 -0.02
C GLU A 142 -19.12 2.50 0.92
N ALA A 143 -17.96 1.84 0.84
CA ALA A 143 -16.77 2.11 1.64
C ALA A 143 -15.79 3.10 0.98
N TYR A 144 -16.18 3.77 -0.12
CA TYR A 144 -15.28 4.61 -0.92
C TYR A 144 -14.60 5.74 -0.14
N ARG A 145 -15.22 6.23 0.95
CA ARG A 145 -14.68 7.30 1.79
C ARG A 145 -13.55 6.81 2.69
N GLU A 146 -13.67 5.60 3.22
CA GLU A 146 -12.76 5.07 4.24
C GLU A 146 -11.65 4.18 3.64
N LEU A 147 -11.92 3.49 2.53
CA LEU A 147 -10.98 2.56 1.90
C LEU A 147 -9.61 3.20 1.57
N PRO A 148 -9.52 4.43 1.03
CA PRO A 148 -8.23 5.07 0.78
C PRO A 148 -7.40 5.26 2.04
N PHE A 149 -8.03 5.61 3.17
CA PHE A 149 -7.35 5.78 4.45
C PHE A 149 -6.94 4.44 5.06
N LEU A 150 -7.79 3.42 4.96
CA LEU A 150 -7.48 2.06 5.38
C LEU A 150 -6.25 1.54 4.61
N PHE A 151 -6.23 1.71 3.29
CA PHE A 151 -5.13 1.26 2.44
C PHE A 151 -3.85 2.07 2.69
N ALA A 152 -3.96 3.39 2.90
CA ALA A 152 -2.83 4.24 3.26
C ALA A 152 -2.21 3.81 4.60
N GLY A 153 -3.02 3.65 5.64
CA GLY A 153 -2.54 3.20 6.96
C GLY A 153 -1.87 1.83 6.89
N SER A 154 -2.50 0.89 6.20
CA SER A 154 -1.96 -0.45 5.98
C SER A 154 -0.63 -0.42 5.20
N ALA A 155 -0.52 0.43 4.18
CA ALA A 155 0.71 0.62 3.41
C ALA A 155 1.83 1.27 4.26
N MET A 156 1.48 2.23 5.13
CA MET A 156 2.42 2.84 6.08
C MET A 156 2.93 1.82 7.11
N ALA A 157 2.04 1.01 7.67
CA ALA A 157 2.38 -0.10 8.56
C ALA A 157 3.38 -1.06 7.88
N ALA A 158 3.08 -1.49 6.65
CA ALA A 158 3.93 -2.39 5.87
C ALA A 158 5.30 -1.78 5.50
N ALA A 159 5.32 -0.54 5.00
CA ALA A 159 6.58 0.14 4.64
C ALA A 159 7.47 0.38 5.87
N GLY A 160 6.88 0.85 6.97
CA GLY A 160 7.58 1.04 8.23
C GLY A 160 8.13 -0.28 8.80
N ALA A 161 7.37 -1.38 8.69
CA ALA A 161 7.80 -2.73 9.04
C ALA A 161 9.03 -3.18 8.24
N VAL A 162 8.99 -3.08 6.92
CA VAL A 162 10.12 -3.46 6.06
C VAL A 162 11.35 -2.60 6.36
N ALA A 163 11.18 -1.29 6.48
CA ALA A 163 12.30 -0.39 6.74
C ALA A 163 12.90 -0.58 8.14
N MET A 164 12.09 -0.82 9.18
CA MET A 164 12.64 -1.05 10.52
C MET A 164 13.43 -2.37 10.63
N LEU A 165 13.09 -3.37 9.80
CA LEU A 165 13.82 -4.63 9.69
C LEU A 165 15.11 -4.47 8.88
N ALA A 166 15.08 -3.66 7.82
CA ALA A 166 16.18 -3.47 6.89
C ALA A 166 17.18 -2.36 7.29
N THR A 167 16.86 -1.54 8.28
CA THR A 167 17.70 -0.42 8.75
C THR A 167 18.30 -0.73 10.13
N PRO A 168 19.57 -0.34 10.39
CA PRO A 168 20.16 -0.47 11.73
C PRO A 168 19.26 0.15 12.81
N ARG A 169 19.10 -0.55 13.93
CA ARG A 169 18.10 -0.20 14.98
C ARG A 169 18.21 1.22 15.52
N ALA A 170 19.43 1.75 15.62
CA ALA A 170 19.70 3.12 16.04
C ALA A 170 19.15 4.17 15.06
N GLN A 171 19.04 3.84 13.77
CA GLN A 171 18.59 4.75 12.71
C GLN A 171 17.15 4.46 12.23
N ALA A 172 16.57 3.34 12.68
CA ALA A 172 15.21 2.91 12.34
C ALA A 172 14.09 3.62 13.15
N GLY A 173 14.40 4.69 13.87
CA GLY A 173 13.42 5.45 14.66
C GLY A 173 12.23 5.96 13.82
N PRO A 174 12.48 6.69 12.72
CA PRO A 174 11.40 7.17 11.86
C PRO A 174 10.57 6.05 11.23
N ALA A 175 11.19 4.93 10.82
CA ALA A 175 10.47 3.77 10.27
C ALA A 175 9.48 3.17 11.28
N ARG A 176 9.87 3.08 12.56
CA ARG A 176 9.00 2.63 13.65
C ARG A 176 7.83 3.60 13.89
N ALA A 177 8.08 4.91 13.80
CA ALA A 177 7.03 5.92 13.91
C ALA A 177 6.02 5.81 12.75
N VAL A 178 6.50 5.68 11.50
CA VAL A 178 5.65 5.47 10.32
C VAL A 178 4.82 4.20 10.46
N ALA A 179 5.41 3.12 10.95
CA ALA A 179 4.69 1.87 11.21
C ALA A 179 3.58 2.03 12.24
N ALA A 180 3.87 2.67 13.38
CA ALA A 180 2.89 2.91 14.44
C ALA A 180 1.76 3.87 14.00
N LEU A 181 2.10 4.94 13.27
CA LEU A 181 1.11 5.86 12.70
C LEU A 181 0.23 5.17 11.66
N GLY A 182 0.83 4.33 10.80
CA GLY A 182 0.10 3.52 9.84
C GLY A 182 -0.88 2.56 10.50
N ALA A 183 -0.43 1.87 11.55
CA ALA A 183 -1.29 0.98 12.32
C ALA A 183 -2.46 1.71 13.00
N ALA A 184 -2.21 2.91 13.54
CA ALA A 184 -3.26 3.75 14.11
C ALA A 184 -4.28 4.19 13.03
N LEU A 185 -3.80 4.65 11.87
CA LEU A 185 -4.64 5.06 10.75
C LEU A 185 -5.48 3.90 10.20
N GLU A 186 -4.87 2.73 9.98
CA GLU A 186 -5.57 1.53 9.52
C GLU A 186 -6.67 1.11 10.51
N THR A 187 -6.34 1.09 11.81
CA THR A 187 -7.30 0.73 12.86
C THR A 187 -8.44 1.74 12.96
N ALA A 188 -8.15 3.03 12.91
CA ALA A 188 -9.15 4.10 12.97
C ALA A 188 -10.06 4.07 11.73
N ALA A 189 -9.49 4.03 10.53
CA ALA A 189 -10.24 3.96 9.28
C ALA A 189 -11.11 2.70 9.21
N GLY A 190 -10.58 1.54 9.59
CA GLY A 190 -11.35 0.29 9.64
C GLY A 190 -12.50 0.33 10.64
N THR A 191 -12.30 0.97 11.81
CA THR A 191 -13.36 1.13 12.81
C THR A 191 -14.45 2.09 12.34
N VAL A 192 -14.08 3.22 11.71
CA VAL A 192 -15.04 4.17 11.14
C VAL A 192 -15.84 3.51 10.01
N MET A 193 -15.15 2.77 9.13
CA MET A 193 -15.74 2.03 8.02
C MET A 193 -16.80 1.03 8.52
N GLU A 194 -16.46 0.17 9.48
CA GLU A 194 -17.41 -0.81 10.01
C GLU A 194 -18.63 -0.20 10.71
N ARG A 195 -18.45 0.94 11.39
CA ARG A 195 -19.54 1.64 12.07
C ARG A 195 -20.49 2.30 11.06
N ARG A 196 -19.95 2.88 9.98
CA ARG A 196 -20.74 3.60 8.98
C ARG A 196 -21.49 2.66 8.03
N LEU A 197 -20.87 1.55 7.62
CA LEU A 197 -21.40 0.70 6.54
C LEU A 197 -22.69 -0.08 6.89
N GLY A 198 -23.12 -0.10 8.15
CA GLY A 198 -24.39 -0.71 8.56
C GLY A 198 -24.53 -2.16 8.06
N MET A 199 -25.60 -2.40 7.29
CA MET A 199 -25.90 -3.71 6.69
C MET A 199 -24.85 -4.12 5.65
N VAL A 200 -24.44 -3.21 4.77
CA VAL A 200 -23.42 -3.44 3.72
C VAL A 200 -22.03 -3.70 4.33
N GLY A 201 -21.86 -3.41 5.62
CA GLY A 201 -20.67 -3.74 6.41
C GLY A 201 -20.63 -5.17 6.97
N ARG A 202 -21.71 -5.96 6.89
CA ARG A 202 -21.72 -7.36 7.38
C ARG A 202 -20.67 -8.27 6.71
N PRO A 203 -20.43 -8.17 5.39
CA PRO A 203 -19.37 -8.95 4.73
C PRO A 203 -17.98 -8.72 5.33
N TYR A 204 -17.71 -7.55 5.92
CA TYR A 204 -16.43 -7.28 6.60
C TYR A 204 -16.31 -7.92 7.99
N ARG A 205 -17.42 -8.38 8.58
CA ARG A 205 -17.49 -8.93 9.94
C ARG A 205 -17.75 -10.43 9.98
N GLU A 206 -18.33 -10.99 8.91
CA GLU A 206 -18.78 -12.38 8.86
C GLU A 206 -17.93 -13.25 7.92
N GLY A 207 -18.02 -14.56 8.12
CA GLY A 207 -17.41 -15.55 7.23
C GLY A 207 -15.89 -15.47 7.13
N ARG A 208 -15.36 -15.71 5.93
CA ARG A 208 -13.90 -15.69 5.66
C ARG A 208 -13.33 -14.26 5.72
N ALA A 209 -14.05 -13.30 5.15
CA ALA A 209 -13.64 -11.89 5.16
C ALA A 209 -13.57 -11.33 6.58
N GLY A 210 -14.57 -11.60 7.42
CA GLY A 210 -14.57 -11.25 8.85
C GLY A 210 -13.38 -11.80 9.62
N ARG A 211 -13.03 -13.07 9.42
CA ARG A 211 -11.83 -13.67 10.05
C ARG A 211 -10.54 -12.98 9.61
N LEU A 212 -10.41 -12.66 8.32
CA LEU A 212 -9.24 -11.94 7.80
C LEU A 212 -9.15 -10.52 8.36
N MET A 213 -10.25 -9.76 8.35
CA MET A 213 -10.31 -8.40 8.89
C MET A 213 -10.06 -8.36 10.40
N GLY A 214 -10.61 -9.31 11.15
CA GLY A 214 -10.36 -9.45 12.58
C GLY A 214 -8.91 -9.79 12.89
N THR A 215 -8.32 -10.74 12.15
CA THR A 215 -6.89 -11.08 12.27
C THR A 215 -6.01 -9.90 11.91
N ALA A 216 -6.34 -9.18 10.83
CA ALA A 216 -5.63 -7.97 10.42
C ALA A 216 -5.63 -6.92 11.53
N ARG A 217 -6.79 -6.64 12.14
CA ARG A 217 -6.92 -5.69 13.24
C ARG A 217 -6.03 -6.05 14.42
N LEU A 218 -6.04 -7.32 14.84
CA LEU A 218 -5.21 -7.79 15.96
C LEU A 218 -3.72 -7.66 15.65
N LEU A 219 -3.30 -8.11 14.46
CA LEU A 219 -1.91 -8.05 14.02
C LEU A 219 -1.41 -6.63 13.83
N THR A 220 -2.20 -5.76 13.19
CA THR A 220 -1.87 -4.35 12.99
C THR A 220 -1.80 -3.59 14.31
N ALA A 221 -2.80 -3.74 15.18
CA ALA A 221 -2.80 -3.06 16.49
C ALA A 221 -1.64 -3.55 17.38
N GLY A 222 -1.48 -4.88 17.51
CA GLY A 222 -0.40 -5.47 18.29
C GLY A 222 0.98 -5.14 17.72
N GLY A 223 1.16 -5.27 16.41
CA GLY A 223 2.39 -4.92 15.71
C GLY A 223 2.74 -3.43 15.81
N GLY A 224 1.74 -2.54 15.78
CA GLY A 224 1.91 -1.10 15.92
C GLY A 224 2.31 -0.70 17.35
N LEU A 225 1.69 -1.31 18.36
CA LEU A 225 2.09 -1.14 19.77
C LEU A 225 3.52 -1.65 19.99
N LEU A 226 3.85 -2.82 19.41
CA LEU A 226 5.22 -3.35 19.46
C LEU A 226 6.22 -2.44 18.75
N ALA A 227 5.83 -1.76 17.66
CA ALA A 227 6.71 -0.83 16.94
C ALA A 227 7.22 0.31 17.84
N ALA A 228 6.39 0.78 18.78
CA ALA A 228 6.77 1.84 19.73
C ALA A 228 7.94 1.42 20.65
N VAL A 229 8.03 0.13 20.99
CA VAL A 229 9.08 -0.43 21.85
C VAL A 229 10.11 -1.28 21.09
N ALA A 230 9.93 -1.47 19.79
CA ALA A 230 10.75 -2.34 18.93
C ALA A 230 12.24 -1.99 18.97
N GLY A 231 12.57 -0.71 19.21
CA GLY A 231 13.95 -0.26 19.38
C GLY A 231 14.74 -0.96 20.49
N ARG A 232 14.06 -1.60 21.46
CA ARG A 232 14.68 -2.27 22.61
C ARG A 232 15.22 -3.67 22.33
N SER A 233 14.62 -4.44 21.42
CA SER A 233 15.13 -5.78 21.05
C SER A 233 15.01 -6.10 19.56
N ARG A 234 15.93 -6.93 19.03
CA ARG A 234 15.87 -7.44 17.65
C ARG A 234 14.61 -8.31 17.49
N VAL A 235 14.27 -9.06 18.52
CA VAL A 235 13.07 -9.90 18.57
C VAL A 235 11.81 -9.05 18.48
N LEU A 236 11.72 -7.96 19.26
CA LEU A 236 10.56 -7.06 19.21
C LEU A 236 10.42 -6.39 17.84
N THR A 237 11.54 -6.00 17.21
CA THR A 237 11.54 -5.48 15.84
C THR A 237 11.04 -6.54 14.85
N ALA A 238 11.53 -7.77 14.95
CA ALA A 238 11.10 -8.89 14.10
C ALA A 238 9.60 -9.20 14.26
N LEU A 239 9.12 -9.31 15.50
CA LEU A 239 7.71 -9.59 15.80
C LEU A 239 6.79 -8.46 15.31
N SER A 240 7.17 -7.20 15.55
CA SER A 240 6.42 -6.03 15.04
C SER A 240 6.36 -6.03 13.52
N GLY A 241 7.50 -6.21 12.86
CA GLY A 241 7.57 -6.19 11.40
C GLY A 241 6.76 -7.33 10.76
N LEU A 242 6.89 -8.55 11.27
CA LEU A 242 6.12 -9.70 10.78
C LEU A 242 4.62 -9.53 11.01
N ALA A 243 4.21 -9.06 12.20
CA ALA A 243 2.80 -8.83 12.51
C ALA A 243 2.19 -7.76 11.59
N LEU A 244 2.87 -6.62 11.38
CA LEU A 244 2.38 -5.54 10.52
C LEU A 244 2.31 -5.96 9.04
N THR A 245 3.30 -6.70 8.54
CA THR A 245 3.25 -7.24 7.17
C THR A 245 2.10 -8.23 6.99
N ALA A 246 1.94 -9.18 7.94
CA ALA A 246 0.84 -10.14 7.90
C ALA A 246 -0.53 -9.46 8.05
N GLY A 247 -0.64 -8.48 8.95
CA GLY A 247 -1.84 -7.67 9.14
C GLY A 247 -2.24 -6.94 7.87
N SER A 248 -1.28 -6.27 7.21
CA SER A 248 -1.54 -5.56 5.95
C SER A 248 -1.99 -6.51 4.84
N LEU A 249 -1.37 -7.68 4.70
CA LEU A 249 -1.84 -8.71 3.76
C LEU A 249 -3.27 -9.14 4.09
N CYS A 250 -3.56 -9.49 5.36
CA CYS A 250 -4.89 -9.86 5.81
C CYS A 250 -5.94 -8.78 5.49
N THR A 251 -5.61 -7.49 5.61
CA THR A 251 -6.49 -6.39 5.19
C THR A 251 -6.78 -6.43 3.70
N ARG A 252 -5.75 -6.58 2.85
CA ARG A 252 -5.95 -6.64 1.37
C ARG A 252 -6.80 -7.85 0.97
N PHE A 253 -6.53 -9.03 1.55
CA PHE A 253 -7.34 -10.23 1.30
C PHE A 253 -8.76 -10.10 1.86
N GLY A 254 -8.92 -9.55 3.06
CA GLY A 254 -10.20 -9.38 3.73
C GLY A 254 -11.12 -8.43 2.97
N VAL A 255 -10.59 -7.31 2.49
CA VAL A 255 -11.34 -6.36 1.65
C VAL A 255 -11.80 -7.02 0.36
N LEU A 256 -10.91 -7.76 -0.35
CA LEU A 256 -11.32 -8.42 -1.58
C LEU A 256 -12.39 -9.50 -1.35
N GLU A 257 -12.25 -10.28 -0.28
CA GLU A 257 -13.21 -11.33 0.05
C GLU A 257 -14.56 -10.75 0.49
N ALA A 258 -14.56 -9.63 1.22
CA ALA A 258 -15.80 -8.92 1.59
C ALA A 258 -16.57 -8.46 0.36
N GLY A 259 -15.86 -7.94 -0.65
CA GLY A 259 -16.46 -7.57 -1.93
C GLY A 259 -17.11 -8.75 -2.64
N ARG A 260 -16.39 -9.87 -2.77
CA ARG A 260 -16.93 -11.10 -3.36
C ARG A 260 -18.16 -11.62 -2.64
N ALA A 261 -18.13 -11.63 -1.31
CA ALA A 261 -19.26 -12.04 -0.50
C ALA A 261 -20.47 -11.11 -0.71
N SER A 262 -20.25 -9.80 -0.77
CA SER A 262 -21.33 -8.83 -1.02
C SER A 262 -21.90 -8.92 -2.43
N ALA A 263 -21.08 -9.25 -3.43
CA ALA A 263 -21.53 -9.40 -4.82
C ALA A 263 -22.31 -10.70 -5.04
N ALA A 264 -22.04 -11.73 -4.24
CA ALA A 264 -22.70 -13.04 -4.34
C ALA A 264 -24.10 -13.07 -3.74
N ASP A 265 -24.41 -12.17 -2.79
CA ASP A 265 -25.72 -12.11 -2.12
C ASP A 265 -26.52 -10.88 -2.61
N PRO A 266 -27.63 -11.07 -3.36
CA PRO A 266 -28.46 -9.99 -3.88
C PRO A 266 -29.02 -9.05 -2.81
N ALA A 267 -29.13 -9.49 -1.55
CA ALA A 267 -29.63 -8.64 -0.46
C ALA A 267 -28.79 -7.37 -0.30
N TYR A 268 -27.47 -7.45 -0.50
CA TYR A 268 -26.56 -6.30 -0.39
C TYR A 268 -26.74 -5.26 -1.52
N THR A 269 -27.37 -5.64 -2.62
CA THR A 269 -27.68 -4.72 -3.73
C THR A 269 -29.12 -4.21 -3.64
N ILE A 270 -30.08 -5.12 -3.43
CA ILE A 270 -31.52 -4.81 -3.52
C ILE A 270 -32.02 -4.02 -2.31
N VAL A 271 -31.64 -4.42 -1.10
CA VAL A 271 -32.18 -3.79 0.12
C VAL A 271 -31.77 -2.31 0.23
N PRO A 272 -30.49 -1.92 0.05
CA PRO A 272 -30.10 -0.52 0.10
C PRO A 272 -30.69 0.32 -1.04
N GLN A 273 -31.05 -0.30 -2.18
CA GLN A 273 -31.74 0.38 -3.27
C GLN A 273 -33.21 0.65 -2.91
N ARG A 274 -33.90 -0.33 -2.32
CA ARG A 274 -35.27 -0.17 -1.84
C ARG A 274 -35.38 0.87 -0.74
N GLU A 275 -34.49 0.81 0.27
CA GLU A 275 -34.45 1.82 1.34
C GLU A 275 -34.25 3.24 0.82
N ARG A 276 -33.47 3.42 -0.26
CA ARG A 276 -33.29 4.73 -0.91
C ARG A 276 -34.52 5.18 -1.69
N LEU A 277 -35.25 4.27 -2.32
CA LEU A 277 -36.50 4.57 -3.01
C LEU A 277 -37.61 4.94 -2.01
N ASP A 278 -37.70 4.20 -0.90
CA ASP A 278 -38.70 4.43 0.14
C ASP A 278 -38.40 5.73 0.94
N ALA A 279 -37.14 6.15 1.01
CA ALA A 279 -36.72 7.41 1.62
C ALA A 279 -36.75 8.62 0.66
N ALA A 280 -37.00 8.40 -0.63
CA ALA A 280 -37.15 9.50 -1.59
C ALA A 280 -38.54 10.15 -1.42
N PRO A 281 -38.63 11.47 -1.23
CA PRO A 281 -39.89 12.18 -1.01
C PRO A 281 -40.80 12.25 -2.25
#